data_AF-A0AAF0T8Q7-F1
#
_entry.id   AF-A0AAF0T8Q7-F1
#
_cell.length_a   1.000
_cell.length_b   1.000
_cell.length_c   1.000
_cell.angle_alpha   90.00
_cell.angle_beta   90.00
_cell.angle_gamma   90.00
#
_symmetry.space_group_name_H-M   'P 1'
#
loop_
_entity.id
_entity.type
_entity.pdbx_description
1 polymer ?
#
loop_
_entity_poly.entity_id
_entity_poly.type
_entity_poly.pdbx_seq_one_letter_code
_entity_poly.pdbx_strand_id
1 'polypeptide(L)' 'MSMGSIAHVRDDKKELVCDVHRLARLDVKPKQDLDPVLVDLKKSVSEKAIGFLPRENGVIRYQGRLCVPNVDELRNKILT' A
#
# COMPACT_ATOMS: atom_id res chain seq x y z
N MET A 1 6.42 -30.16 29.82
CA MET A 1 5.38 -29.36 29.14
C MET A 1 5.91 -29.02 27.75
N SER A 2 5.34 -29.64 26.71
CA SER A 2 5.86 -29.56 25.34
C SER A 2 5.31 -28.30 24.65
N MET A 3 6.19 -27.44 24.15
CA MET A 3 5.79 -26.28 23.37
C MET A 3 5.37 -26.73 21.97
N GLY A 4 4.07 -26.60 21.67
CA GLY A 4 3.52 -26.88 20.36
C GLY A 4 4.18 -26.03 19.28
N SER A 5 4.67 -26.69 18.24
CA SER A 5 5.34 -26.06 17.10
C SER A 5 4.37 -25.18 16.30
N ILE A 6 4.65 -23.87 16.22
CA ILE A 6 3.92 -22.89 15.39
C ILE A 6 4.46 -22.91 13.93
N ALA A 7 4.90 -24.06 13.44
CA ALA A 7 5.51 -24.16 12.10
C ALA A 7 4.46 -24.13 10.97
N HIS A 8 3.23 -24.57 11.23
CA HIS A 8 2.23 -24.83 10.18
C HIS A 8 1.41 -23.63 9.69
N VAL A 9 1.71 -22.40 10.13
CA VAL A 9 0.96 -21.19 9.70
C VAL A 9 1.62 -20.50 8.49
N ARG A 10 2.63 -21.09 7.85
CA ARG A 10 3.68 -20.29 7.18
C ARG A 10 3.89 -20.46 5.68
N ASP A 11 3.26 -21.37 4.96
CA ASP A 11 3.51 -21.45 3.50
C ASP A 11 2.47 -20.69 2.68
N ASP A 12 1.16 -20.90 2.90
CA ASP A 12 0.10 -20.13 2.23
C ASP A 12 0.16 -18.62 2.53
N LYS A 13 0.58 -18.27 3.76
CA LYS A 13 0.71 -16.86 4.17
C LYS A 13 1.90 -16.16 3.49
N LYS A 14 2.95 -16.87 3.09
CA LYS A 14 4.09 -16.26 2.36
C LYS A 14 3.70 -15.92 0.93
N GLU A 15 2.95 -16.79 0.27
CA GLU A 15 2.45 -16.57 -1.09
C GLU A 15 1.56 -15.31 -1.14
N LEU A 16 0.61 -15.20 -0.22
CA LEU A 16 -0.28 -14.04 -0.14
C LEU A 16 0.47 -12.72 0.13
N VAL A 17 1.54 -12.77 0.92
CA VAL A 17 2.40 -11.60 1.20
C VAL A 17 3.18 -11.17 -0.05
N CYS A 18 3.66 -12.13 -0.85
CA CYS A 18 4.32 -11.84 -2.13
C CYS A 18 3.37 -11.18 -3.13
N ASP A 19 2.13 -11.67 -3.24
CA ASP A 19 1.12 -11.11 -4.13
C ASP A 19 0.71 -9.69 -3.74
N VAL A 20 0.51 -9.44 -2.44
CA VAL A 20 0.24 -8.09 -1.94
C VAL A 20 1.41 -7.16 -2.23
N HIS A 21 2.65 -7.61 -2.03
CA HIS A 21 3.84 -6.80 -2.32
C HIS A 21 4.01 -6.53 -3.82
N ARG A 22 3.64 -7.48 -4.67
CA ARG A 22 3.64 -7.35 -6.14
C ARG A 22 2.58 -6.36 -6.61
N LEU A 23 1.34 -6.48 -6.13
CA LEU A 23 0.24 -5.53 -6.41
C LEU A 23 0.61 -4.11 -5.96
N ALA A 24 1.17 -3.97 -4.76
CA ALA A 24 1.63 -2.68 -4.27
C ALA A 24 2.72 -2.06 -5.16
N ARG A 25 3.66 -2.86 -5.68
CA ARG A 25 4.78 -2.38 -6.51
C ARG A 25 4.39 -2.09 -7.95
N LEU A 26 3.62 -2.97 -8.59
CA LEU A 26 3.34 -2.89 -10.02
C LEU A 26 2.13 -2.02 -10.34
N ASP A 27 1.12 -2.03 -9.46
CA ASP A 27 -0.14 -1.33 -9.72
C ASP A 27 -0.28 -0.10 -8.83
N VAL A 28 -0.27 -0.27 -7.51
CA VAL A 28 -0.69 0.82 -6.60
C VAL A 28 0.29 1.99 -6.62
N LYS A 29 1.60 1.74 -6.52
CA LYS A 29 2.61 2.81 -6.46
C LYS A 29 2.67 3.68 -7.72
N PRO A 30 2.82 3.12 -8.94
CA PRO A 30 2.90 3.94 -10.16
C PRO A 30 1.59 4.69 -10.44
N LYS A 31 0.45 4.09 -10.11
CA LYS A 31 -0.86 4.69 -10.34
C LYS A 31 -1.20 5.83 -9.37
N GLN A 32 -0.43 6.02 -8.28
CA GLN A 32 -0.61 7.19 -7.42
C GLN A 32 -0.32 8.51 -8.14
N ASP A 33 0.53 8.51 -9.16
CA ASP A 33 0.83 9.70 -9.97
C ASP A 33 -0.23 9.98 -11.04
N LEU A 34 -1.16 9.03 -11.25
CA LEU A 34 -2.29 9.17 -12.17
C LEU A 34 -3.57 9.62 -11.46
N ASP A 35 -3.64 9.48 -10.14
CA ASP A 35 -4.79 9.93 -9.34
C ASP A 35 -4.63 11.43 -8.99
N PRO A 36 -5.49 12.32 -9.55
CA PRO A 36 -5.39 13.76 -9.31
C PRO A 36 -5.46 14.12 -7.82
N VAL A 37 -6.26 13.40 -7.04
CA VAL A 37 -6.40 13.66 -5.60
C VAL A 37 -5.11 13.34 -4.88
N LEU A 38 -4.46 12.22 -5.21
CA LEU A 38 -3.18 11.86 -4.61
C LEU A 38 -2.05 12.77 -5.09
N VAL A 39 -2.06 13.19 -6.35
CA VAL A 39 -1.08 14.15 -6.89
C VAL A 39 -1.17 15.48 -6.17
N ASP A 40 -2.37 16.03 -5.99
CA ASP A 40 -2.55 17.29 -5.28
C ASP A 40 -2.20 17.14 -3.80
N LEU A 41 -2.54 15.99 -3.20
CA LEU A 41 -2.10 15.67 -1.85
C LEU A 41 -0.56 15.63 -1.76
N LYS A 42 0.17 15.08 -2.74
CA LYS A 42 1.66 15.08 -2.72
C LYS A 42 2.21 16.50 -2.64
N LYS A 43 1.60 17.43 -3.37
CA LYS A 43 1.99 18.84 -3.39
C LYS A 43 1.67 19.52 -2.05
N SER A 44 0.54 19.19 -1.42
CA SER A 44 0.14 19.78 -0.13
C SER A 44 0.85 19.16 1.09
N VAL A 45 1.36 17.94 0.94
CA VAL A 45 2.05 17.20 2.02
C VAL A 45 3.39 17.81 2.39
N SER A 46 4.03 18.61 1.52
CA SER A 46 5.25 19.33 1.89
C SER A 46 5.02 20.41 2.97
N GLU A 47 3.77 20.82 3.23
CA GLU A 47 3.51 21.95 4.13
C GLU A 47 2.70 21.61 5.39
N LYS A 48 1.69 20.72 5.36
CA LYS A 48 0.74 20.61 6.51
C LYS A 48 0.06 19.27 6.77
N ALA A 49 0.39 18.19 6.06
CA ALA A 49 -0.40 16.97 6.13
C ALA A 49 0.04 16.04 7.29
N ILE A 50 -0.52 16.22 8.48
CA ILE A 50 -0.35 15.30 9.61
C ILE A 50 -0.89 13.92 9.19
N GLY A 51 0.00 12.94 9.07
CA GLY A 51 -0.35 11.55 8.78
C GLY A 51 -0.13 11.11 7.33
N PHE A 52 0.13 12.03 6.40
CA PHE A 52 0.53 11.68 5.04
C PHE A 52 2.03 11.92 4.88
N LEU A 53 2.80 10.84 4.72
CA LEU A 53 4.25 10.94 4.57
C LEU A 53 4.66 10.48 3.17
N PRO A 54 5.28 11.34 2.35
CA PRO A 54 5.97 10.90 1.14
C PRO A 54 7.23 10.14 1.59
N ARG A 55 7.44 8.93 1.08
CA ARG A 55 8.74 8.25 1.24
C ARG A 55 9.73 8.74 0.17
N GLU A 56 11.01 8.36 0.28
CA GLU A 56 12.04 8.61 -0.77
C GLU A 56 11.60 8.23 -2.19
N ASN A 57 10.63 7.32 -2.32
CA ASN A 57 10.10 6.85 -3.59
C ASN A 57 8.90 7.68 -4.11
N GLY A 58 8.58 8.82 -3.51
CA GLY A 58 7.47 9.70 -3.94
C GLY A 58 6.06 9.15 -3.67
N VAL A 59 5.93 8.06 -2.91
CA VAL A 59 4.66 7.37 -2.62
C VAL A 59 4.04 7.92 -1.33
N ILE A 60 2.75 8.24 -1.35
CA ILE A 60 2.00 8.70 -0.17
C ILE A 60 1.48 7.52 0.65
N ARG A 61 1.60 7.64 1.97
CA ARG A 61 0.99 6.74 2.95
C ARG A 61 0.19 7.53 3.98
N TYR A 62 -1.02 7.10 4.31
CA TYR A 62 -1.81 7.62 5.43
C TYR A 62 -1.58 6.77 6.68
N GLN A 63 -1.07 7.34 7.77
CA GLN A 63 -0.82 6.63 9.04
C GLN A 63 -0.01 5.32 8.85
N GLY A 64 0.94 5.32 7.93
CA GLY A 64 1.73 4.13 7.59
C GLY A 64 1.02 3.10 6.71
N ARG A 65 -0.19 3.36 6.20
CA ARG A 65 -0.91 2.55 5.21
C ARG A 65 -0.76 3.13 3.81
N LEU A 66 -0.57 2.29 2.80
CA LEU A 66 -0.44 2.74 1.41
C LEU A 66 -1.78 3.33 0.92
N CYS A 67 -1.75 4.53 0.33
CA CYS A 67 -2.94 5.11 -0.28
C CYS A 67 -3.23 4.40 -1.62
N VAL A 68 -4.45 3.90 -1.78
CA VAL A 68 -4.89 3.23 -3.02
C VAL A 68 -5.45 4.29 -3.97
N PRO A 69 -4.93 4.43 -5.20
CA PRO A 69 -5.44 5.38 -6.17
C PRO A 69 -6.80 4.95 -6.70
N ASN A 70 -7.65 5.92 -6.99
CA ASN A 70 -8.96 5.73 -7.60
C ASN A 70 -8.88 5.76 -9.13
N VAL A 71 -8.13 4.83 -9.70
CA VAL A 71 -7.96 4.66 -11.16
C VAL A 71 -8.10 3.18 -11.54
N ASP A 72 -8.45 2.89 -12.78
CA ASP A 72 -8.46 1.54 -13.38
C ASP A 72 -9.19 0.46 -12.57
N GLU A 73 -10.24 0.85 -11.83
CA GLU A 73 -10.99 0.00 -10.90
C GLU A 73 -10.11 -0.66 -9.82
N LEU A 74 -8.86 -0.20 -9.66
CA LEU A 74 -7.88 -0.79 -8.76
C LEU A 74 -8.37 -0.74 -7.31
N ARG A 75 -9.03 0.36 -6.94
CA ARG A 75 -9.69 0.49 -5.65
C ARG A 75 -10.74 -0.60 -5.42
N ASN A 76 -11.54 -0.94 -6.43
CA ASN A 76 -12.56 -1.97 -6.33
C ASN A 76 -11.92 -3.35 -6.16
N LYS A 77 -10.88 -3.66 -6.96
CA LYS A 77 -10.14 -4.93 -6.89
C LYS A 77 -9.45 -5.19 -5.55
N ILE A 78 -9.08 -4.13 -4.83
CA ILE A 78 -8.41 -4.23 -3.51
C ILE A 78 -9.42 -4.30 -2.36
N LEU A 79 -10.58 -3.67 -2.51
CA LEU A 79 -11.63 -3.62 -1.50
C LEU A 79 -12.67 -4.75 -1.63
N THR A 80 -12.50 -5.67 -2.58
CA THR A 80 -13.35 -6.86 -2.72
C THR A 80 -12.97 -7.90 -1.67
#